data_AF-A0A1Q9ADC4-F1
#
_entry.id   AF-A0A1Q9ADC4-F1
#
_cell.length_a   1.000
_cell.length_b   1.000
_cell.length_c   1.000
_cell.angle_alpha   90.00
_cell.angle_beta   90.00
_cell.angle_gamma   90.00
#
_symmetry.space_group_name_H-M   'P 1'
#
loop_
_entity.id
_entity.type
_entity.pdbx_description
1 polymer ?
#
loop_
_entity_poly.entity_id
_entity_poly.type
_entity_poly.pdbx_seq_one_letter_code
_entity_poly.pdbx_strand_id
1 'polypeptide(L)'
;MGSVSIWHWLIVLAVICLPLVFAFRQAPAGPNRFGPAPGRPMGLYDAVESFFRNYVTFSGRASRSEFWYAYLFLFITTVAISLADQNGIVGSLWSLGTLLPAFAIAARRLHDINRSGWLQLLSWLPPIGFIVLLVWWCTPPRDAAANESDAQGVATPPAGLSLNQLELIERLARLKDSGAISAEEFEAEKRKLLGGPSVRASD
;
A
#
# COMPACT_ATOMS: atom_id res chain seq x y z
N MET A 1 37.58 -12.34 35.90
CA MET A 1 36.51 -11.79 35.04
C MET A 1 36.30 -12.78 33.90
N GLY A 2 35.15 -13.45 33.82
CA GLY A 2 34.92 -14.47 32.79
C GLY A 2 34.88 -13.84 31.40
N SER A 3 35.77 -14.26 30.50
CA SER A 3 35.74 -13.84 29.10
C SER A 3 34.47 -14.38 28.44
N VAL A 4 33.70 -13.50 27.80
CA VAL A 4 32.54 -13.91 27.02
C VAL A 4 33.03 -14.70 25.80
N SER A 5 32.47 -15.89 25.58
CA SER A 5 32.87 -16.77 24.46
C SER A 5 32.58 -16.11 23.10
N ILE A 6 33.42 -16.36 22.09
CA ILE A 6 33.18 -15.94 20.69
C ILE A 6 31.78 -16.35 20.20
N TRP A 7 31.27 -17.50 20.66
CA TRP A 7 29.93 -17.98 20.32
C TRP A 7 28.82 -17.00 20.71
N HIS A 8 28.98 -16.27 21.80
CA HIS A 8 28.03 -15.23 22.21
C HIS A 8 27.96 -14.10 21.17
N TRP A 9 29.12 -13.64 20.71
CA TRP A 9 29.21 -12.57 19.71
C TRP A 9 28.68 -13.02 18.35
N LEU A 10 28.88 -14.29 17.97
CA LEU A 10 28.27 -14.85 16.75
C LEU A 10 26.74 -14.91 16.84
N ILE A 11 26.18 -15.29 18.00
CA ILE A 11 24.74 -15.29 18.22
C ILE A 11 24.18 -13.87 18.15
N VAL A 12 24.80 -12.92 18.84
CA VAL A 12 24.40 -11.50 18.79
C VAL A 12 24.42 -10.98 17.36
N LEU A 13 25.49 -11.26 16.61
CA LEU A 13 25.62 -10.82 15.23
C LEU A 13 24.58 -11.48 14.32
N ALA A 14 24.30 -12.78 14.49
CA ALA A 14 23.26 -13.47 13.74
C ALA A 14 21.86 -12.90 14.01
N VAL A 15 21.53 -12.62 15.28
CA VAL A 15 20.24 -12.04 15.68
C VAL A 15 20.05 -10.62 15.11
N ILE A 16 21.12 -9.86 14.92
CA ILE A 16 21.08 -8.52 14.34
C ILE A 16 21.06 -8.55 12.81
N CYS A 17 21.95 -9.34 12.19
CA CYS A 17 22.13 -9.35 10.74
C CYS A 17 20.99 -10.07 10.01
N LEU A 18 20.43 -11.13 10.58
CA LEU A 18 19.39 -11.92 9.90
C LEU A 18 18.12 -11.10 9.63
N PRO A 19 17.54 -10.36 10.60
CA PRO A 19 16.42 -9.44 10.34
C PRO A 19 16.77 -8.33 9.34
N LEU A 20 18.00 -7.82 9.37
CA LEU A 20 18.48 -6.78 8.45
C LEU A 20 18.50 -7.26 7.00
N VAL A 21 18.89 -8.51 6.74
CA VAL A 21 18.85 -9.08 5.37
C VAL A 21 17.42 -9.06 4.81
N PHE A 22 16.41 -9.31 5.64
CA PHE A 22 15.01 -9.22 5.23
C PHE A 22 14.54 -7.79 4.98
N ALA A 23 15.19 -6.78 5.57
CA ALA A 23 14.93 -5.37 5.29
C ALA A 23 15.22 -5.02 3.82
N PHE A 24 16.26 -5.61 3.25
CA PHE A 24 16.67 -5.36 1.86
C PHE A 24 15.97 -6.28 0.84
N ARG A 25 15.21 -7.30 1.28
CA ARG A 25 14.43 -8.13 0.36
C ARG A 25 13.31 -7.31 -0.28
N GLN A 26 13.17 -7.42 -1.59
CA GLN A 26 12.06 -6.82 -2.32
C GLN A 26 10.75 -7.54 -1.98
N ALA A 27 9.64 -6.80 -1.95
CA ALA A 27 8.33 -7.41 -1.77
C ALA A 27 7.95 -8.23 -3.03
N PRO A 28 7.21 -9.35 -2.88
CA PRO A 28 6.79 -10.18 -4.01
C PRO A 28 6.14 -9.36 -5.12
N ALA A 29 6.45 -9.71 -6.37
CA ALA A 29 5.82 -9.12 -7.55
C ALA A 29 4.41 -9.69 -7.76
N GLY A 30 3.57 -8.94 -8.46
CA GLY A 30 2.18 -9.30 -8.74
C GLY A 30 1.15 -8.60 -7.84
N PRO A 31 -0.13 -8.95 -7.99
CA PRO A 31 -1.22 -8.36 -7.21
C PRO A 31 -1.05 -8.62 -5.72
N ASN A 32 -1.55 -7.71 -4.89
CA ASN A 32 -1.44 -7.84 -3.44
C ASN A 32 -2.16 -9.11 -2.92
N ARG A 33 -1.43 -9.94 -2.15
CA ARG A 33 -1.94 -11.22 -1.63
C ARG A 33 -2.87 -11.10 -0.42
N PHE A 34 -2.95 -9.92 0.20
CA PHE A 34 -3.66 -9.72 1.47
C PHE A 34 -5.08 -9.19 1.31
N GLY A 35 -5.59 -9.17 0.08
CA GLY A 35 -6.97 -8.79 -0.23
C GLY A 35 -7.09 -7.49 -1.02
N PRO A 36 -8.34 -7.04 -1.26
CA PRO A 36 -8.63 -5.85 -2.04
C PRO A 36 -8.00 -4.60 -1.41
N ALA A 37 -7.82 -3.57 -2.23
CA ALA A 37 -7.30 -2.28 -1.76
C ALA A 37 -8.07 -1.79 -0.52
N PRO A 38 -7.40 -1.17 0.46
CA PRO A 38 -8.09 -0.61 1.60
C PRO A 38 -9.15 0.39 1.11
N GLY A 39 -10.23 0.50 1.88
CA GLY A 39 -11.34 1.41 1.56
C GLY A 39 -10.90 2.88 1.48
N ARG A 40 -11.86 3.76 1.18
CA ARG A 40 -11.65 5.21 1.04
C ARG A 40 -10.80 5.80 2.19
N PRO A 41 -10.05 6.90 1.94
CA PRO A 41 -9.36 7.62 3.00
C PRO A 41 -10.33 7.94 4.15
N MET A 42 -9.88 7.66 5.38
CA MET A 42 -10.68 7.75 6.60
C MET A 42 -10.42 9.06 7.34
N GLY A 43 -11.44 9.62 7.99
CA GLY A 43 -11.26 10.69 8.95
C GLY A 43 -10.65 10.18 10.26
N LEU A 44 -10.28 11.11 11.16
CA LEU A 44 -9.74 10.76 12.48
C LEU A 44 -10.70 9.86 13.28
N TYR A 45 -11.99 10.23 13.31
CA TYR A 45 -13.01 9.47 14.03
C TYR A 45 -13.15 8.04 13.49
N ASP A 46 -13.30 7.90 12.16
CA ASP A 46 -13.45 6.60 11.50
C ASP A 46 -12.21 5.71 11.73
N ALA A 47 -11.02 6.31 11.77
CA ALA A 47 -9.78 5.61 12.04
C ALA A 47 -9.71 5.09 13.49
N VAL A 48 -10.15 5.88 14.47
CA VAL A 48 -10.22 5.46 15.88
C VAL A 48 -11.26 4.35 16.05
N GLU A 49 -12.43 4.48 15.40
CA GLU A 49 -13.44 3.42 15.40
C GLU A 49 -12.89 2.12 14.78
N SER A 50 -12.25 2.22 13.61
CA SER A 50 -11.62 1.07 12.95
C SER A 50 -10.52 0.44 13.82
N PHE A 51 -9.74 1.25 14.53
CA PHE A 51 -8.66 0.78 15.41
C PHE A 51 -9.19 -0.15 16.50
N PHE A 52 -10.28 0.23 17.18
CA PHE A 52 -10.90 -0.61 18.21
C PHE A 52 -11.78 -1.73 17.64
N ARG A 53 -12.40 -1.55 16.47
CA ARG A 53 -13.14 -2.64 15.79
C ARG A 53 -12.21 -3.76 15.32
N ASN A 54 -11.02 -3.42 14.84
CA ASN A 54 -10.02 -4.36 14.33
C ASN A 54 -8.92 -4.65 15.36
N TYR A 55 -9.32 -4.85 16.62
CA TYR A 55 -8.42 -4.89 17.77
C TYR A 55 -7.32 -5.97 17.69
N VAL A 56 -7.67 -7.19 17.24
CA VAL A 56 -6.74 -8.32 17.03
C VAL A 56 -6.83 -8.87 15.61
N THR A 57 -7.26 -8.04 14.67
CA THR A 57 -7.42 -8.43 13.26
C THR A 57 -6.12 -8.13 12.49
N PHE A 58 -5.32 -9.16 12.27
CA PHE A 58 -4.06 -9.06 11.51
C PHE A 58 -4.25 -9.27 10.00
N SER A 59 -5.42 -9.73 9.57
CA SER A 59 -5.76 -9.92 8.15
C SER A 59 -6.25 -8.63 7.50
N GLY A 60 -6.11 -8.56 6.18
CA GLY A 60 -6.50 -7.40 5.39
C GLY A 60 -5.42 -6.32 5.34
N ARG A 61 -5.84 -5.13 4.89
CA ARG A 61 -4.98 -3.98 4.57
C ARG A 61 -5.48 -2.73 5.27
N ALA A 62 -4.55 -1.88 5.68
CA ALA A 62 -4.85 -0.60 6.32
C ALA A 62 -4.46 0.56 5.39
N SER A 63 -5.37 1.54 5.25
CA SER A 63 -5.08 2.76 4.49
C SER A 63 -4.02 3.61 5.22
N ARG A 64 -3.35 4.51 4.48
CA ARG A 64 -2.39 5.45 5.07
C ARG A 64 -3.04 6.32 6.15
N SER A 65 -4.23 6.85 5.87
CA SER A 65 -4.99 7.68 6.80
C SER A 65 -5.39 6.90 8.04
N GLU A 66 -5.87 5.66 7.89
CA GLU A 66 -6.26 4.82 9.03
C GLU A 66 -5.07 4.57 9.97
N PHE A 67 -3.90 4.25 9.41
CA PHE A 67 -2.67 4.04 10.17
C PHE A 67 -2.20 5.31 10.89
N TRP A 68 -2.02 6.41 10.17
CA TRP A 68 -1.46 7.63 10.77
C TRP A 68 -2.41 8.29 11.77
N TYR A 69 -3.72 8.27 11.54
CA TYR A 69 -4.68 8.78 12.51
C TYR A 69 -4.78 7.90 13.75
N ALA A 70 -4.68 6.57 13.63
CA ALA A 70 -4.59 5.70 14.79
C ALA A 70 -3.33 5.98 15.63
N TYR A 71 -2.17 6.12 14.99
CA TYR A 71 -0.93 6.46 15.71
C TYR A 71 -0.95 7.88 16.30
N LEU A 72 -1.59 8.84 15.63
CA LEU A 72 -1.80 10.18 16.18
C LEU A 72 -2.68 10.13 17.44
N PHE A 73 -3.78 9.37 17.39
CA PHE A 73 -4.65 9.13 18.54
C PHE A 73 -3.86 8.49 19.70
N LEU A 74 -3.12 7.41 19.43
CA LEU A 74 -2.26 6.76 20.44
C LEU A 74 -1.27 7.74 21.06
N PHE A 75 -0.62 8.57 20.24
CA PHE A 75 0.34 9.56 20.70
C PHE A 75 -0.30 10.60 21.62
N ILE A 76 -1.40 11.22 21.20
CA ILE A 76 -2.11 12.25 21.98
C ILE A 76 -2.63 11.67 23.30
N THR A 77 -3.25 10.48 23.27
CA THR A 77 -3.76 9.85 24.48
C THR A 77 -2.62 9.46 25.42
N THR A 78 -1.50 8.98 24.90
CA THR A 78 -0.32 8.67 25.72
C THR A 78 0.23 9.93 26.39
N VAL A 79 0.38 11.04 25.66
CA VAL A 79 0.80 12.33 26.24
C VAL A 79 -0.17 12.80 27.32
N ALA A 80 -1.48 12.75 27.06
CA ALA A 80 -2.49 13.16 28.03
C ALA A 80 -2.42 12.32 29.32
N ILE A 81 -2.28 11.00 29.20
CA ILE A 81 -2.13 10.10 30.34
C ILE A 81 -0.81 10.40 31.09
N SER A 82 0.30 10.58 30.39
CA SER A 82 1.59 10.88 31.02
C SER A 82 1.60 12.18 31.84
N LEU A 83 0.77 13.16 31.48
CA LEU A 83 0.63 14.42 32.23
C LEU A 83 -0.30 14.27 33.44
N ALA A 84 -1.26 13.34 33.41
CA ALA A 84 -2.27 13.18 34.45
C ALA A 84 -1.94 12.06 35.46
N ASP A 85 -1.25 11.00 35.02
CA ASP A 85 -1.01 9.79 35.80
C ASP A 85 0.30 9.87 36.61
N GLN A 86 0.19 10.32 37.86
CA GLN A 86 1.33 10.46 38.76
C GLN A 86 1.94 9.13 39.21
N ASN A 87 1.14 8.05 39.22
CA ASN A 87 1.57 6.73 39.72
C ASN A 87 1.99 5.78 38.59
N GLY A 88 1.74 6.14 37.33
CA GLY A 88 2.11 5.36 36.14
C GLY A 88 1.26 4.10 35.90
N ILE A 89 0.26 3.83 36.73
CA ILE A 89 -0.59 2.63 36.63
C ILE A 89 -1.51 2.72 35.42
N VAL A 90 -2.14 3.88 35.19
CA VAL A 90 -3.04 4.10 34.06
C VAL A 90 -2.28 4.04 32.75
N GLY A 91 -1.10 4.67 32.70
CA GLY A 91 -0.19 4.59 31.56
C GLY A 91 0.23 3.16 31.25
N SER A 92 0.54 2.37 32.28
CA SER A 92 0.89 0.95 32.13
C SER A 92 -0.26 0.14 31.54
N LEU A 93 -1.47 0.28 32.09
CA LEU A 93 -2.66 -0.42 31.57
C LEU A 93 -3.00 0.01 30.14
N TRP A 94 -2.88 1.30 29.83
CA TRP A 94 -3.08 1.83 28.48
C TRP A 94 -2.08 1.23 27.48
N SER A 95 -0.79 1.17 27.85
CA SER A 95 0.25 0.60 26.99
C SER A 95 -0.02 -0.88 26.69
N LEU A 96 -0.44 -1.66 27.70
CA LEU A 96 -0.78 -3.07 27.53
C LEU A 96 -2.05 -3.25 26.69
N GLY A 97 -3.07 -2.43 26.95
CA GLY A 97 -4.35 -2.47 26.26
C GLY A 97 -4.28 -2.00 24.80
N THR A 98 -3.28 -1.20 24.43
CA THR A 98 -3.11 -0.74 23.04
C THR A 98 -2.01 -1.47 22.28
N LEU A 99 -1.24 -2.32 22.97
CA LEU A 99 -0.13 -3.08 22.38
C LEU A 99 -0.60 -3.94 21.20
N LEU A 100 -1.60 -4.79 21.42
CA LEU A 100 -2.12 -5.71 20.40
C LEU A 100 -2.72 -4.99 19.19
N PRO A 101 -3.64 -4.00 19.34
CA PRO A 101 -4.19 -3.31 18.19
C PRO A 101 -3.15 -2.46 17.44
N ALA A 102 -2.15 -1.90 18.12
CA ALA A 102 -1.04 -1.20 17.47
C ALA A 102 -0.22 -2.15 16.57
N PHE A 103 0.09 -3.35 17.05
CA PHE A 103 0.73 -4.37 16.20
C PHE A 103 -0.19 -4.86 15.08
N ALA A 104 -1.49 -4.98 15.31
CA ALA A 104 -2.45 -5.42 14.30
C ALA A 104 -2.53 -4.43 13.13
N ILE A 105 -2.66 -3.13 13.40
CA ILE A 105 -2.71 -2.10 12.34
C ILE A 105 -1.36 -1.94 11.63
N ALA A 106 -0.23 -2.07 12.34
CA ALA A 106 1.09 -2.05 11.72
C ALA A 106 1.31 -3.23 10.76
N ALA A 107 0.87 -4.43 11.13
CA ALA A 107 0.87 -5.60 10.25
C ALA A 107 0.01 -5.38 9.00
N ARG A 108 -1.24 -4.89 9.17
CA ARG A 108 -2.14 -4.56 8.05
C ARG A 108 -1.57 -3.46 7.14
N ARG A 109 -0.78 -2.54 7.68
CA ARG A 109 -0.08 -1.51 6.89
C ARG A 109 1.05 -2.11 6.06
N LEU A 110 1.83 -3.05 6.61
CA LEU A 110 2.85 -3.79 5.86
C LEU A 110 2.22 -4.67 4.76
N HIS A 111 1.03 -5.20 5.01
CA HIS A 111 0.26 -5.94 4.01
C HIS A 111 -0.12 -5.08 2.80
N ASP A 112 -0.34 -3.78 3.00
CA ASP A 112 -0.68 -2.84 1.91
C ASP A 112 0.44 -2.69 0.86
N ILE A 113 1.70 -2.88 1.28
CA ILE A 113 2.88 -2.88 0.40
C ILE A 113 3.32 -4.30 0.00
N ASN A 114 2.42 -5.28 0.14
CA ASN A 114 2.63 -6.71 -0.16
C ASN A 114 3.74 -7.37 0.69
N ARG A 115 4.12 -6.79 1.83
CA ARG A 115 5.13 -7.34 2.76
C ARG A 115 4.44 -8.13 3.87
N SER A 116 5.17 -9.03 4.55
CA SER A 116 4.61 -9.76 5.70
C SER A 116 4.56 -8.87 6.94
N GLY A 117 3.49 -8.99 7.75
CA GLY A 117 3.37 -8.30 9.02
C GLY A 117 4.51 -8.59 10.02
N TRP A 118 5.11 -9.79 9.93
CA TRP A 118 6.28 -10.18 10.74
C TRP A 118 7.49 -9.25 10.59
N LEU A 119 7.61 -8.52 9.48
CA LEU A 119 8.71 -7.55 9.31
C LEU A 119 8.66 -6.40 10.32
N GLN A 120 7.55 -6.20 11.04
CA GLN A 120 7.47 -5.23 12.13
C GLN A 120 8.45 -5.53 13.28
N LEU A 121 8.92 -6.77 13.42
CA LEU A 121 9.95 -7.14 14.41
C LEU A 121 11.27 -6.42 14.16
N LEU A 122 11.48 -5.88 12.95
CA LEU A 122 12.64 -5.03 12.65
C LEU A 122 12.67 -3.77 13.53
N SER A 123 11.53 -3.34 14.12
CA SER A 123 11.48 -2.23 15.07
C SER A 123 12.34 -2.45 16.33
N TRP A 124 12.63 -3.72 16.67
CA TRP A 124 13.48 -4.08 17.81
C TRP A 124 14.97 -3.84 17.55
N LEU A 125 15.35 -3.43 16.34
CA LEU A 125 16.71 -3.06 15.97
C LEU A 125 16.84 -1.55 15.70
N PRO A 126 16.71 -0.69 16.72
CA PRO A 126 16.92 0.75 16.56
C PRO A 126 18.42 1.07 16.33
N PRO A 127 18.75 2.11 15.54
CA PRO A 127 17.83 2.99 14.82
C PRO A 127 17.44 2.48 13.42
N ILE A 128 18.27 1.61 12.82
CA ILE A 128 18.17 1.24 11.40
C ILE A 128 16.81 0.60 11.09
N GLY A 129 16.39 -0.35 11.92
CA GLY A 129 15.15 -1.08 11.69
C GLY A 129 13.90 -0.23 11.85
N PHE A 130 13.93 0.73 12.78
CA PHE A 130 12.86 1.70 12.94
C PHE A 130 12.73 2.62 11.72
N ILE A 131 13.86 3.13 11.20
CA ILE A 131 13.88 3.99 10.00
C ILE A 131 13.29 3.24 8.79
N VAL A 132 13.68 1.98 8.56
CA VAL A 132 13.15 1.18 7.45
C VAL A 132 11.63 1.02 7.55
N LEU A 133 11.11 0.69 8.74
CA LEU A 133 9.68 0.55 8.95
C LEU A 133 8.93 1.87 8.73
N LEU A 134 9.50 2.98 9.18
CA LEU A 134 8.91 4.30 9.01
C LEU A 134 8.79 4.67 7.52
N VAL A 135 9.84 4.41 6.73
CA VAL A 135 9.80 4.57 5.27
C VAL A 135 8.71 3.71 4.65
N TRP A 136 8.60 2.44 5.06
CA TRP A 136 7.56 1.54 4.56
C TRP A 136 6.15 1.97 4.95
N TRP A 137 5.93 2.45 6.17
CA TRP A 137 4.62 2.98 6.59
C TRP A 137 4.21 4.21 5.77
N CYS A 138 5.18 5.03 5.33
CA CYS A 138 4.97 6.17 4.43
C CYS A 138 4.77 5.80 2.94
N THR A 139 5.20 4.61 2.49
CA THR A 139 5.21 4.20 1.07
C THR A 139 3.78 4.03 0.51
N PRO A 140 3.49 4.32 -0.78
CA PRO A 140 2.16 4.12 -1.35
C PRO A 140 1.78 2.63 -1.49
N PRO A 141 0.48 2.31 -1.59
CA PRO A 141 0.05 0.94 -1.86
C PRO A 141 0.68 0.45 -3.17
N ARG A 142 1.13 -0.81 -3.21
CA ARG A 142 1.81 -1.34 -4.40
C ARG A 142 0.90 -1.41 -5.63
N ASP A 143 -0.39 -1.62 -5.43
CA ASP A 143 -1.35 -1.73 -6.55
C ASP A 143 -1.52 -0.41 -7.30
N ALA A 144 -1.27 0.74 -6.66
CA ALA A 144 -1.25 2.03 -7.35
C ALA A 144 -0.13 2.08 -8.40
N ALA A 145 1.05 1.55 -8.07
CA ALA A 145 2.19 1.50 -8.99
C ALA A 145 2.00 0.44 -10.10
N ALA A 146 1.35 -0.69 -9.79
CA ALA A 146 1.03 -1.71 -10.80
C ALA A 146 0.02 -1.17 -11.83
N ASN A 147 -1.03 -0.49 -11.36
CA ASN A 147 -2.02 0.13 -12.24
C ASN A 147 -1.42 1.27 -13.07
N GLU A 148 -0.46 2.02 -12.55
CA GLU A 148 0.28 3.03 -13.34
C GLU A 148 1.18 2.38 -14.39
N SER A 149 1.87 1.28 -14.08
CA SER A 149 2.68 0.55 -15.06
C SER A 149 1.84 -0.16 -16.11
N ASP A 150 0.68 -0.70 -15.73
CA ASP A 150 -0.29 -1.29 -16.65
C ASP A 150 -0.97 -0.21 -17.49
N ALA A 151 -1.29 0.96 -16.92
CA ALA A 151 -1.79 2.12 -17.66
C ALA A 151 -0.73 2.72 -18.59
N GLN A 152 0.56 2.62 -18.25
CA GLN A 152 1.67 2.97 -19.14
C GLN A 152 1.92 1.90 -20.21
N GLY A 153 1.48 0.65 -19.98
CA GLY A 153 1.39 -0.41 -20.99
C GLY A 153 0.16 -0.30 -21.90
N VAL A 154 -0.92 0.31 -21.42
CA VAL A 154 -2.09 0.71 -22.22
C VAL A 154 -1.77 2.01 -22.95
N ALA A 155 -0.94 1.88 -23.98
CA ALA A 155 -0.67 2.89 -24.99
C ALA A 155 -0.37 4.31 -24.45
N THR A 156 0.91 4.65 -24.35
CA THR A 156 1.31 5.91 -24.99
C THR A 156 0.61 5.96 -26.35
N PRO A 157 -0.26 6.95 -26.61
CA PRO A 157 -0.87 7.10 -27.93
C PRO A 157 0.25 6.98 -28.96
N PRO A 158 0.11 6.16 -30.02
CA PRO A 158 1.15 6.05 -31.02
C PRO A 158 1.54 7.46 -31.42
N ALA A 159 2.81 7.80 -31.21
CA ALA A 159 3.35 9.13 -31.43
C ALA A 159 3.01 9.54 -32.87
N GLY A 160 1.99 10.38 -33.04
CA GLY A 160 1.41 10.68 -34.34
C GLY A 160 -0.08 11.01 -34.36
N LEU A 161 -0.87 10.67 -33.33
CA LEU A 161 -2.30 11.03 -33.28
C LEU A 161 -2.50 12.37 -32.56
N SER A 162 -3.19 13.31 -33.20
CA SER A 162 -3.52 14.59 -32.59
C SER A 162 -4.57 14.43 -31.48
N LEU A 163 -4.60 15.34 -30.48
CA LEU A 163 -5.57 15.32 -29.37
C LEU A 163 -7.03 15.22 -29.86
N ASN A 164 -7.33 15.81 -31.02
CA ASN A 164 -8.66 15.76 -31.64
C ASN A 164 -9.02 14.36 -32.15
N GLN A 165 -8.04 13.58 -32.64
CA GLN A 165 -8.29 12.21 -33.11
C GLN A 165 -8.54 11.25 -31.94
N LEU A 166 -7.89 11.48 -30.80
CA LEU A 166 -8.12 10.70 -29.58
C LEU A 166 -9.52 10.93 -29.02
N GLU A 167 -9.96 12.18 -28.96
CA GLU A 167 -11.32 12.52 -28.50
C GLU A 167 -12.39 11.87 -29.41
N LEU A 168 -12.15 11.84 -30.73
CA LEU A 168 -13.07 11.25 -31.68
C LEU A 168 -13.17 9.72 -31.54
N ILE A 169 -12.03 9.03 -31.32
CA ILE A 169 -12.02 7.60 -31.04
C ILE A 169 -12.76 7.29 -29.73
N GLU A 170 -12.59 8.11 -28.69
CA GLU A 170 -13.32 7.93 -27.42
C GLU A 170 -14.83 8.16 -27.60
N ARG A 171 -15.24 9.18 -28.36
CA ARG A 171 -16.66 9.41 -28.68
C ARG A 171 -17.26 8.24 -29.46
N LEU A 172 -16.53 7.71 -30.44
CA LEU A 172 -16.96 6.54 -31.21
C LEU A 172 -17.08 5.30 -30.31
N ALA A 173 -16.17 5.11 -29.35
CA ALA A 173 -16.24 4.00 -28.40
C ALA A 173 -17.48 4.10 -27.51
N ARG A 174 -17.80 5.31 -27.02
CA ARG A 174 -19.04 5.55 -26.26
C ARG A 174 -20.30 5.27 -27.08
N LEU A 175 -20.31 5.65 -28.36
CA LEU A 175 -21.44 5.41 -29.26
C LEU A 175 -21.66 3.92 -29.54
N LYS A 176 -20.57 3.15 -29.63
CA LYS A 176 -20.63 1.69 -29.76
C LYS A 176 -21.18 1.05 -28.49
N ASP A 177 -20.70 1.47 -27.32
CA ASP A 177 -21.14 0.95 -26.03
C ASP A 177 -22.60 1.34 -25.72
N SER A 178 -23.07 2.50 -26.21
CA SER A 178 -24.48 2.88 -26.16
C SER A 178 -25.36 2.18 -27.21
N GLY A 179 -24.78 1.30 -28.04
CA GLY A 179 -25.49 0.57 -29.10
C GLY A 179 -25.96 1.45 -30.27
N ALA A 180 -25.47 2.68 -30.38
CA ALA A 180 -25.88 3.63 -31.41
C ALA A 180 -25.19 3.38 -32.76
N ILE A 181 -24.04 2.69 -32.76
CA ILE A 181 -23.32 2.26 -33.95
C ILE A 181 -22.93 0.78 -33.82
N SER A 182 -22.83 0.10 -34.96
CA SER A 182 -22.39 -1.29 -35.01
C SER A 182 -20.87 -1.41 -34.79
N ALA A 183 -20.41 -2.61 -34.39
CA ALA A 183 -18.98 -2.87 -34.18
C ALA A 183 -18.15 -2.74 -35.47
N GLU A 184 -18.76 -3.01 -36.62
CA GLU A 184 -18.13 -2.89 -37.94
C GLU A 184 -17.92 -1.43 -38.34
N GLU A 185 -18.93 -0.58 -38.13
CA GLU A 185 -18.84 0.87 -38.37
C GLU A 185 -17.77 1.52 -37.49
N PHE A 186 -17.72 1.15 -36.21
CA PHE A 186 -16.70 1.64 -35.29
C PHE A 186 -15.27 1.33 -35.78
N GLU A 187 -15.01 0.08 -36.18
CA GLU A 187 -13.68 -0.33 -36.65
C GLU A 187 -13.32 0.30 -38.00
N ALA A 188 -14.29 0.54 -38.89
CA ALA A 188 -14.08 1.27 -40.14
C ALA A 188 -13.68 2.73 -39.90
N GLU A 189 -14.40 3.43 -39.02
CA GLU A 189 -14.16 4.83 -38.67
C GLU A 189 -12.81 5.00 -37.94
N LYS A 190 -12.54 4.11 -36.97
CA LYS A 190 -11.26 4.04 -36.26
C LYS A 190 -10.09 3.80 -37.22
N ARG A 191 -10.22 2.87 -38.17
CA ARG A 191 -9.18 2.62 -39.19
C ARG A 191 -8.89 3.82 -40.07
N LYS A 192 -9.93 4.59 -40.44
CA LYS A 192 -9.81 5.82 -41.24
C LYS A 192 -9.03 6.90 -40.50
N LEU A 193 -9.25 7.03 -39.20
CA LEU A 193 -8.55 7.99 -38.34
C LEU A 193 -7.08 7.62 -38.09
N LEU A 194 -6.76 6.33 -38.12
CA LEU A 194 -5.40 5.80 -37.96
C LEU A 194 -4.58 5.79 -39.27
N GLY A 195 -5.15 6.22 -40.41
CA GLY A 195 -4.43 6.35 -41.68
C GLY A 195 -4.15 5.03 -42.42
N GLY A 196 -4.89 3.95 -42.14
CA GLY A 196 -4.70 2.67 -42.83
C GLY A 196 -5.17 2.67 -44.30
N PRO A 197 -4.55 1.90 -45.20
CA PRO A 197 -4.91 1.87 -46.63
C PRO A 197 -6.36 1.41 -46.81
N SER A 198 -7.11 2.12 -47.67
CA SER A 198 -8.50 1.79 -47.97
C SER A 198 -8.61 0.41 -48.61
N VAL A 199 -9.40 -0.48 -47.99
CA VAL A 199 -9.83 -1.71 -48.64
C VAL A 199 -10.73 -1.28 -49.80
N ARG A 200 -10.16 -1.33 -51.00
CA ARG A 200 -10.88 -1.17 -52.25
C ARG A 200 -11.86 -2.35 -52.32
N ALA A 201 -13.15 -2.06 -52.31
CA ALA A 201 -14.18 -3.06 -52.58
C ALA A 201 -13.83 -3.74 -53.91
N SER A 202 -13.62 -5.06 -53.88
CA SER A 202 -13.53 -5.88 -55.07
C SER A 202 -14.96 -6.26 -55.47
N ASP A 203 -15.30 -5.88 -56.71
CA ASP A 203 -16.50 -6.27 -57.46
C ASP A 203 -16.74 -7.79 -57.45
#